data_AF-A0A380P8S5-F1
#
_entry.id   AF-A0A380P8S5-F1
#
_cell.length_a   1.000
_cell.length_b   1.000
_cell.length_c   1.000
_cell.angle_alpha   90.00
_cell.angle_beta   90.00
_cell.angle_gamma   90.00
#
_symmetry.space_group_name_H-M   'P 1'
#
loop_
_entity.id
_entity.type
_entity.pdbx_description
1 polymer ?
#
loop_
_entity_poly.entity_id
_entity_poly.type
_entity_poly.pdbx_seq_one_letter_code
_entity_poly.pdbx_strand_id
1 'polypeptide(L)' 'MHNKKLKLLIGNGLALIILALIIGGLSYRMSHRQDSWHALQQRKTVVIGIDDTYVPMGFRDKKGT' A
#
# COMPACT_ATOMS: atom_id res chain seq x y z
N MET A 1 18.17 40.82 19.60
CA MET A 1 16.89 40.25 19.10
C MET A 1 16.99 39.51 17.75
N HIS A 2 17.98 39.82 16.89
CA HIS A 2 18.10 39.26 15.53
C HIS A 2 18.33 37.74 15.49
N ASN A 3 19.15 37.20 16.41
CA ASN A 3 19.55 35.79 16.43
C ASN A 3 18.42 34.83 16.84
N LYS A 4 17.42 35.33 17.58
CA LYS A 4 16.25 34.52 17.97
C LYS A 4 15.32 34.28 16.78
N LYS A 5 15.12 35.28 15.91
CA LYS A 5 14.34 35.14 14.68
C LYS A 5 15.03 34.21 13.67
N LEU A 6 16.36 34.29 13.56
CA LEU A 6 17.13 33.39 12.69
C LEU A 6 17.07 31.92 13.16
N LYS A 7 17.23 31.67 14.47
CA LYS A 7 17.07 30.32 15.06
C LYS A 7 15.63 29.78 14.90
N LEU A 8 14.62 30.65 15.00
CA LEU A 8 13.22 30.29 14.79
C LEU A 8 12.94 29.92 13.32
N LEU A 9 13.49 30.67 12.36
CA LEU A 9 13.37 30.38 10.92
C LEU A 9 14.05 29.06 10.55
N ILE A 10 15.22 28.78 11.12
CA ILE A 10 15.92 27.49 10.92
C ILE A 10 15.10 26.33 11.53
N GLY A 11 14.54 26.51 12.72
CA GLY A 11 13.69 25.51 13.38
C GLY A 11 12.41 25.21 12.58
N ASN A 12 11.71 26.23 12.11
CA ASN A 12 10.52 26.06 11.26
C ASN A 12 10.86 25.46 9.89
N GLY A 13 11.99 25.83 9.30
CA GLY A 13 12.48 25.23 8.06
C GLY A 13 12.74 23.73 8.22
N LEU A 14 13.37 23.33 9.33
CA LEU A 14 13.62 21.92 9.62
C LEU A 14 12.31 21.14 9.80
N ALA A 15 11.33 21.73 10.51
CA ALA A 15 10.02 21.12 10.71
C ALA A 15 9.25 20.91 9.38
N LEU A 16 9.33 21.89 8.46
CA LEU A 16 8.71 21.78 7.13
C LEU A 16 9.37 20.71 6.27
N ILE A 17 10.70 20.55 6.34
CA ILE A 17 11.41 19.49 5.62
C ILE A 17 10.98 18.11 6.15
N ILE A 18 10.89 17.94 7.47
CA ILE A 18 10.43 16.68 8.07
C ILE A 18 8.99 16.37 7.62
N LEU A 19 8.11 17.38 7.61
CA LEU A 19 6.73 17.23 7.14
C LEU A 19 6.67 16.82 5.66
N ALA A 20 7.48 17.45 4.81
CA ALA A 20 7.56 17.12 3.38
C ALA A 20 8.06 15.68 3.14
N LEU A 21 9.03 15.20 3.94
CA LEU A 21 9.52 13.82 3.87
C LEU A 21 8.45 12.80 4.26
N ILE A 22 7.66 13.08 5.31
CA ILE A 22 6.58 12.19 5.74
C ILE A 22 5.50 12.09 4.65
N ILE A 23 5.07 13.23 4.10
CA ILE A 23 4.07 13.27 3.03
C ILE A 23 4.60 12.55 1.78
N GLY A 24 5.83 12.85 1.37
CA GLY A 24 6.46 12.21 0.21
C GLY A 24 6.61 10.70 0.36
N GLY A 25 7.02 10.22 1.54
CA GLY A 25 7.13 8.79 1.83
C GLY A 25 5.79 8.05 1.81
N LEU A 26 4.73 8.68 2.33
CA LEU A 26 3.39 8.09 2.31
C LEU A 26 2.82 8.02 0.89
N SER A 27 2.94 9.10 0.12
CA SER A 27 2.54 9.13 -1.29
C SER A 27 3.30 8.12 -2.14
N TYR A 28 4.61 7.96 -1.91
CA TYR A 28 5.42 6.94 -2.57
C TYR A 28 4.86 5.54 -2.30
N ARG A 29 4.58 5.20 -1.03
CA ARG A 29 4.05 3.88 -0.68
C ARG A 29 2.66 3.60 -1.27
N MET A 30 1.80 4.60 -1.36
CA MET A 30 0.45 4.45 -1.92
C MET A 30 0.45 4.32 -3.45
N SER A 31 1.34 5.05 -4.14
CA SER A 31 1.40 5.06 -5.61
C SER A 31 2.19 3.89 -6.19
N HIS A 32 3.09 3.28 -5.41
CA HIS A 32 3.82 2.10 -5.86
C HIS A 32 2.94 0.86 -5.74
N ARG A 33 2.41 0.41 -6.88
CA ARG A 33 1.78 -0.92 -6.97
C ARG A 33 2.79 -1.97 -6.54
N GLN A 34 2.51 -2.63 -5.42
CA GLN A 34 3.31 -3.75 -4.96
C GLN A 34 2.84 -5.02 -5.66
N ASP A 35 3.78 -5.74 -6.26
CA ASP A 35 3.55 -7.10 -6.71
C ASP A 35 3.36 -8.00 -5.48
N SER A 36 2.22 -8.70 -5.43
CA SER A 36 1.87 -9.62 -4.36
C SER A 36 2.34 -11.06 -4.63
N TRP A 37 2.90 -11.34 -5.81
CA TRP A 37 3.28 -12.69 -6.23
C TRP A 37 4.25 -13.36 -5.24
N HIS A 38 5.28 -12.64 -4.79
CA HIS A 38 6.22 -13.17 -3.81
C HIS A 38 5.53 -13.56 -2.49
N ALA A 39 4.58 -12.76 -2.01
CA ALA A 39 3.82 -13.06 -0.80
C ALA A 39 2.89 -14.28 -0.99
N LEU A 40 2.29 -14.44 -2.17
CA LEU A 40 1.50 -15.63 -2.52
C LEU A 40 2.37 -16.89 -2.60
N GLN A 41 3.56 -16.78 -3.21
CA GLN A 41 4.54 -17.88 -3.30
C GLN A 41 5.02 -18.36 -1.92
N GLN A 42 5.15 -17.45 -0.94
CA GLN A 42 5.47 -17.79 0.44
C GLN A 42 4.31 -18.48 1.15
N ARG A 43 3.07 -18.02 0.93
CA ARG A 43 1.86 -18.59 1.54
C ARG A 43 1.47 -19.95 0.96
N LYS A 44 1.97 -20.32 -0.23
CA LYS A 44 1.66 -21.58 -0.94
C LYS A 44 0.16 -21.80 -1.18
N THR A 45 -0.64 -20.74 -1.13
CA THR A 45 -2.09 -20.80 -1.30
C THR A 45 -2.54 -19.56 -2.05
N VAL A 46 -3.45 -19.75 -3.00
CA VAL A 46 -4.13 -18.69 -3.74
C VAL A 46 -5.62 -18.91 -3.57
N VAL A 47 -6.35 -17.87 -3.15
CA VAL A 47 -7.81 -17.91 -3.01
C VAL A 47 -8.41 -17.35 -4.28
N ILE A 48 -9.26 -18.15 -4.93
CA ILE A 48 -9.94 -17.77 -6.17
C ILE A 48 -11.43 -17.83 -5.89
N GLY A 49 -12.13 -16.70 -6.02
CA GLY A 49 -13.59 -16.67 -6.00
C GLY A 49 -14.12 -17.04 -7.38
N ILE A 50 -14.96 -18.07 -7.44
CA ILE A 50 -15.63 -18.51 -8.67
C ILE A 50 -17.15 -18.45 -8.40
N ASP A 51 -17.93 -18.05 -9.40
CA ASP A 51 -19.38 -18.22 -9.41
C ASP A 51 -19.70 -19.67 -9.77
N ASP A 52 -20.34 -20.42 -8.86
CA ASP A 52 -20.57 -21.86 -8.99
C ASP A 52 -21.79 -22.23 -9.86
N THR A 53 -22.36 -21.24 -10.57
CA THR A 53 -23.49 -21.43 -11.48
C THR A 53 -23.11 -21.25 -12.96
N TYR A 54 -21.86 -20.87 -13.27
CA TYR A 54 -21.45 -20.48 -14.61
C TYR A 54 -20.88 -21.66 -15.43
N VAL A 55 -21.75 -22.27 -16.24
CA VAL A 55 -21.41 -23.36 -17.16
C VAL A 55 -20.73 -22.80 -18.43
N PRO A 56 -19.62 -23.38 -18.93
CA PRO A 56 -18.92 -24.60 -18.47
C PRO A 56 -17.69 -24.35 -17.58
N MET A 57 -17.45 -23.11 -17.16
CA MET A 57 -16.14 -22.65 -16.68
C MET A 57 -15.90 -22.88 -15.18
N GLY A 58 -16.94 -23.08 -14.39
CA GLY A 58 -16.86 -23.45 -12.99
C GLY A 58 -18.27 -23.56 -12.42
N PHE A 59 -18.75 -24.77 -12.21
CA PHE A 59 -20.09 -24.98 -11.66
C PHE A 59 -20.07 -26.14 -10.68
N ARG A 60 -20.95 -26.08 -9.69
CA ARG A 60 -21.08 -27.14 -8.70
C ARG A 60 -21.79 -28.34 -9.32
N ASP A 61 -21.15 -29.49 -9.33
CA ASP A 61 -21.75 -30.71 -9.84
C ASP A 61 -22.76 -31.32 -8.85
N LYS A 62 -23.44 -32.39 -9.26
CA LYS A 62 -24.49 -33.03 -8.44
C LYS A 62 -23.99 -33.57 -7.09
N LYS A 63 -22.68 -33.69 -6.89
CA LYS A 63 -22.05 -34.16 -5.64
C LYS A 63 -21.68 -33.00 -4.72
N GLY A 64 -21.96 -31.75 -5.12
CA GLY A 64 -21.70 -30.57 -4.30
C GLY A 64 -20.25 -30.08 -4.37
N THR A 65 -19.47 -30.56 -5.34
CA THR A 65 -18.10 -30.12 -5.64
C THR A 65 -18.04 -29.34 -6.95
#